data_AF-A0A8H7SQ05-F1
#
_entry.id   AF-A0A8H7SQ05-F1
#
_cell.length_a   1.000
_cell.length_b   1.000
_cell.length_c   1.000
_cell.angle_alpha   90.00
_cell.angle_beta   90.00
_cell.angle_gamma   90.00
#
_symmetry.space_group_name_H-M   'P 1'
#
loop_
_entity.id
_entity.type
_entity.pdbx_description
1 polymer ?
#
loop_
_entity_poly.entity_id
_entity_poly.type
_entity_poly.pdbx_seq_one_letter_code
_entity_poly.pdbx_strand_id
1 'polypeptide(L)'
;MSTKRELSPSVCFNFSFFKDFMKELRRVDDNVINRLNSASTQVDGNCSEFFKQMSEAYAKRDEAIDYCLKLMDEDLAKKSKKLQEDPDDFEVKNSIFTQESMRQSISNERFVEEIVRERTLQVFKNKCRAFDTSSLE
;
A
#
# COMPACT_ATOMS: atom_id res chain seq x y z
N MET A 1 20.56 -8.39 8.00
CA MET A 1 20.52 -7.97 6.59
C MET A 1 19.08 -8.09 6.12
N SER A 2 18.35 -6.98 6.02
CA SER A 2 16.98 -7.02 5.50
C SER A 2 17.04 -7.18 3.99
N THR A 3 16.74 -8.38 3.50
CA THR A 3 16.43 -8.62 2.09
C THR A 3 15.26 -7.71 1.74
N LYS A 4 15.47 -6.72 0.86
CA LYS A 4 14.37 -5.96 0.25
C LYS A 4 13.47 -6.99 -0.42
N ARG A 5 12.29 -7.22 0.15
CA ARG A 5 11.27 -8.08 -0.45
C ARG A 5 10.79 -7.34 -1.70
N GLU A 6 10.92 -7.94 -2.87
CA GLU A 6 10.46 -7.33 -4.13
C GLU A 6 8.98 -7.66 -4.35
N LEU A 7 8.24 -6.71 -4.96
CA LEU A 7 6.85 -6.92 -5.32
C LEU A 7 6.77 -7.99 -6.41
N SER A 8 6.02 -9.06 -6.14
CA SER A 8 5.89 -10.20 -7.06
C SER A 8 4.49 -10.83 -6.95
N PRO A 9 4.06 -11.64 -7.93
CA PRO A 9 2.75 -12.28 -7.91
C PRO A 9 2.46 -13.09 -6.63
N SER A 10 3.49 -13.75 -6.08
CA SER A 10 3.34 -14.56 -4.85
C SER A 10 3.00 -13.72 -3.62
N VAL A 11 3.39 -12.44 -3.59
CA VAL A 11 2.99 -11.50 -2.53
C VAL A 11 1.49 -11.22 -2.62
N CYS A 12 0.96 -11.01 -3.82
CA CYS A 12 -0.45 -10.67 -4.03
C CYS A 12 -1.39 -11.86 -3.78
N PHE A 13 -0.95 -13.08 -4.10
CA PHE A 13 -1.75 -14.29 -3.87
C PHE A 13 -1.65 -14.88 -2.45
N ASN A 14 -1.00 -14.16 -1.52
CA ASN A 14 -0.94 -14.53 -0.11
C ASN A 14 -1.12 -13.28 0.76
N PHE A 15 -2.30 -13.14 1.36
CA PHE A 15 -2.63 -11.94 2.14
C PHE A 15 -1.68 -11.69 3.32
N SER A 16 -1.15 -12.72 3.96
CA SER A 16 -0.15 -12.55 5.02
C SER A 16 1.15 -11.96 4.49
N PHE A 17 1.61 -12.42 3.32
CA PHE A 17 2.80 -11.87 2.68
C PHE A 17 2.60 -10.43 2.21
N PHE A 18 1.42 -10.13 1.65
CA PHE A 18 1.03 -8.77 1.29
C PHE A 18 1.02 -7.84 2.51
N LYS A 19 0.41 -8.27 3.62
CA LYS A 19 0.40 -7.49 4.86
C LYS A 19 1.80 -7.21 5.38
N ASP A 20 2.68 -8.20 5.38
CA ASP A 20 4.06 -8.01 5.83
C ASP A 20 4.83 -7.10 4.87
N PHE A 21 4.60 -7.21 3.56
CA PHE A 21 5.16 -6.29 2.59
C PHE A 21 4.72 -4.84 2.81
N MET A 22 3.42 -4.60 3.03
CA MET A 22 2.89 -3.27 3.33
C MET A 22 3.45 -2.70 4.65
N LYS A 23 3.62 -3.53 5.69
CA LYS A 23 4.29 -3.11 6.94
C LYS A 23 5.73 -2.67 6.70
N GLU A 24 6.49 -3.39 5.87
CA GLU A 24 7.87 -2.99 5.55
C GLU A 24 7.91 -1.65 4.80
N LEU A 25 6.99 -1.44 3.84
CA LEU A 25 6.88 -0.15 3.13
C LEU A 25 6.52 1.02 4.07
N ARG A 26 5.74 0.76 5.12
CA ARG A 26 5.34 1.76 6.13
C ARG A 26 6.41 2.07 7.16
N ARG A 27 7.51 1.30 7.25
CA ARG A 27 8.62 1.64 8.17
C ARG A 27 9.23 3.01 7.89
N VAL A 28 9.09 3.51 6.66
CA VAL A 28 9.51 4.86 6.29
C VAL A 28 8.77 5.90 7.12
N ASP A 29 7.48 5.69 7.42
CA ASP A 29 6.64 6.63 8.15
C ASP A 29 7.15 6.84 9.59
N ASP A 30 7.43 5.74 10.32
CA ASP A 30 8.00 5.82 11.68
C ASP A 30 9.35 6.53 11.68
N ASN A 31 10.17 6.28 10.65
CA ASN A 31 11.48 6.90 10.51
C ASN A 31 11.38 8.39 10.16
N VAL A 32 10.42 8.78 9.31
CA VAL A 32 10.11 10.18 9.00
C VAL A 32 9.60 10.89 10.24
N ILE A 33 8.64 10.34 10.96
CA ILE A 33 8.09 10.94 12.19
C ILE A 33 9.20 11.16 13.23
N ASN A 34 10.05 10.16 13.46
CA ASN A 34 11.14 10.27 14.44
C ASN A 34 12.14 11.36 14.07
N ARG A 35 12.55 11.45 12.80
CA ARG A 35 13.48 12.48 12.33
C ARG A 35 12.84 13.86 12.31
N LEU A 36 11.57 13.96 11.95
CA LEU A 36 10.82 15.21 11.93
C LEU A 36 10.64 15.77 13.36
N ASN A 37 10.46 14.90 14.35
CA ASN A 37 10.35 15.31 15.75
C ASN A 37 11.68 15.80 16.35
N SER A 38 12.81 15.25 15.90
CA SER A 38 14.15 15.63 16.38
C SER A 38 14.81 16.76 15.58
N ALA A 39 14.35 17.02 14.35
CA ALA A 39 14.85 18.11 13.53
C ALA A 39 14.43 19.48 14.09
N SER A 40 15.36 20.44 14.06
CA SER A 40 14.99 21.85 14.22
C SER A 40 14.21 22.28 12.97
N THR A 41 12.92 22.56 13.15
CA THR A 41 12.00 22.96 12.07
C THR A 41 12.21 24.41 11.60
N GLN A 42 13.24 25.09 12.09
CA GLN A 42 13.61 26.45 11.68
C GLN A 42 14.44 26.50 10.39
N VAL A 43 14.80 25.34 9.82
CA VAL A 43 15.56 25.26 8.57
C VAL A 43 14.64 24.76 7.46
N ASP A 44 14.28 25.65 6.52
CA ASP A 44 13.28 25.41 5.46
C ASP A 44 13.59 24.20 4.55
N GLY A 45 14.86 23.79 4.43
CA GLY A 45 15.27 22.63 3.63
C GLY A 45 14.83 21.26 4.19
N ASN A 46 14.55 21.17 5.49
CA ASN A 46 14.20 19.91 6.14
C ASN A 46 12.78 19.46 5.74
N CYS A 47 11.84 20.41 5.63
CA CYS A 47 10.44 20.10 5.32
C CYS A 47 10.26 19.55 3.90
N SER A 48 10.96 20.12 2.90
CA SER A 48 10.89 19.60 1.53
C SER A 48 11.43 18.17 1.41
N GLU A 49 12.47 17.83 2.17
CA GLU A 49 13.06 16.49 2.15
C GLU A 49 12.12 15.45 2.77
N PHE A 50 11.49 15.79 3.91
CA PHE A 50 10.49 14.93 4.53
C PHE A 50 9.25 14.75 3.64
N PHE A 51 8.79 15.84 3.02
CA PHE A 51 7.65 15.80 2.10
C PHE A 51 7.91 14.86 0.92
N LYS A 52 9.07 14.97 0.29
CA LYS A 52 9.48 14.07 -0.79
C LYS A 52 9.50 12.62 -0.34
N GLN A 53 10.08 12.33 0.83
CA GLN A 53 10.14 10.97 1.37
C GLN A 53 8.74 10.38 1.64
N MET A 54 7.82 11.19 2.18
CA MET A 54 6.43 10.78 2.39
C MET A 54 5.71 10.54 1.06
N SER A 55 5.83 11.46 0.11
CA SER A 55 5.24 11.34 -1.22
C SER A 55 5.69 10.07 -1.95
N GLU A 56 6.99 9.78 -1.95
CA GLU A 56 7.53 8.57 -2.55
C GLU A 56 7.07 7.29 -1.82
N ALA A 57 6.94 7.35 -0.49
CA ALA A 57 6.44 6.22 0.28
C ALA A 57 4.96 5.94 -0.01
N TYR A 58 4.14 6.99 -0.12
CA TYR A 58 2.72 6.89 -0.46
C TYR A 58 2.54 6.28 -1.86
N ALA A 59 3.25 6.84 -2.85
CA ALA A 59 3.22 6.35 -4.23
C ALA A 59 3.62 4.86 -4.34
N LYS A 60 4.67 4.44 -3.63
CA LYS A 60 5.09 3.01 -3.61
C LYS A 60 4.03 2.09 -3.01
N ARG A 61 3.28 2.56 -2.01
CA ARG A 61 2.21 1.78 -1.38
C ARG A 61 0.98 1.70 -2.29
N ASP A 62 0.64 2.79 -2.98
CA ASP A 62 -0.41 2.77 -4.01
C ASP A 62 -0.05 1.82 -5.14
N GLU A 63 1.18 1.90 -5.67
CA GLU A 63 1.66 1.01 -6.73
C GLU A 63 1.55 -0.47 -6.31
N ALA A 64 1.90 -0.79 -5.06
CA ALA A 64 1.79 -2.16 -4.54
C ALA A 64 0.33 -2.65 -4.47
N ILE A 65 -0.58 -1.82 -3.97
CA ILE A 65 -2.02 -2.14 -3.90
C ILE A 65 -2.59 -2.31 -5.32
N ASP A 66 -2.32 -1.35 -6.21
CA ASP A 66 -2.81 -1.33 -7.58
C ASP A 66 -2.32 -2.53 -8.38
N TYR A 67 -1.02 -2.84 -8.28
CA TYR A 67 -0.43 -4.01 -8.91
C TYR A 67 -1.13 -5.29 -8.48
N CYS A 68 -1.32 -5.50 -7.17
CA CYS A 68 -1.97 -6.71 -6.67
C CYS A 68 -3.43 -6.79 -7.08
N LEU A 69 -4.19 -5.69 -7.02
CA LEU A 69 -5.58 -5.68 -7.47
C LEU A 69 -5.70 -6.02 -8.95
N LYS A 70 -4.87 -5.41 -9.81
CA LYS A 70 -4.86 -5.69 -11.25
C LYS A 70 -4.54 -7.14 -11.54
N LEU A 71 -3.49 -7.69 -10.91
CA LEU A 71 -3.09 -9.09 -11.07
C LEU A 71 -4.22 -10.05 -10.67
N MET A 72 -4.90 -9.77 -9.56
CA MET A 72 -6.02 -10.58 -9.08
C MET A 72 -7.25 -10.46 -9.98
N ASP A 73 -7.55 -9.26 -10.50
CA ASP A 73 -8.63 -9.03 -11.46
C ASP A 73 -8.40 -9.84 -12.76
N GLU A 74 -7.16 -9.84 -13.27
CA GLU A 74 -6.79 -10.63 -14.44
C GLU A 74 -6.91 -12.14 -14.19
N ASP A 75 -6.55 -12.63 -13.00
CA ASP A 75 -6.66 -14.05 -12.65
C ASP A 75 -8.12 -14.48 -12.45
N LEU A 76 -8.92 -13.67 -11.75
CA LEU A 76 -10.36 -13.88 -11.59
C LEU A 76 -11.06 -13.93 -12.95
N ALA A 77 -10.75 -12.99 -13.85
CA ALA A 77 -11.32 -12.99 -15.21
C ALA A 77 -11.00 -14.28 -15.99
N LYS A 78 -9.79 -14.83 -15.83
CA LYS A 78 -9.41 -16.13 -16.44
C LYS A 78 -10.21 -17.28 -15.85
N LYS A 79 -10.40 -17.30 -14.52
CA LYS A 79 -11.18 -18.36 -13.85
C LYS A 79 -12.67 -18.26 -14.14
N SER A 80 -13.23 -17.06 -14.22
CA SER A 80 -14.63 -16.86 -14.62
C SER A 80 -14.89 -17.37 -16.03
N LYS A 81 -13.95 -17.18 -16.97
CA LYS A 81 -14.05 -17.78 -18.32
C LYS A 81 -14.04 -19.31 -18.28
N LYS A 82 -13.15 -19.91 -17.49
CA LYS A 82 -13.12 -21.37 -17.31
C LYS A 82 -14.43 -21.91 -16.72
N LEU A 83 -15.01 -21.21 -15.73
CA LEU A 83 -16.29 -21.59 -15.15
C LEU A 83 -17.46 -21.44 -16.15
N GLN A 84 -17.34 -20.56 -17.15
CA GLN A 84 -18.34 -20.49 -18.23
C GLN A 84 -18.24 -21.68 -19.19
N GLU A 85 -17.02 -22.21 -19.40
CA GLU A 85 -16.78 -23.39 -20.23
C GLU A 85 -17.23 -24.67 -19.52
N ASP A 86 -17.03 -24.76 -18.20
CA ASP A 86 -17.50 -25.87 -17.35
C ASP A 86 -18.19 -25.35 -16.07
N PRO A 87 -19.54 -25.19 -16.10
CA PRO A 87 -20.31 -24.66 -14.97
C PRO A 87 -20.33 -25.55 -13.72
N ASP A 88 -20.03 -26.84 -13.86
CA ASP A 88 -20.07 -27.83 -12.78
C ASP A 88 -18.69 -28.04 -12.13
N ASP A 89 -17.66 -27.29 -12.55
CA ASP A 89 -16.34 -27.28 -11.92
C ASP A 89 -16.37 -26.57 -10.55
N PHE A 90 -16.69 -27.37 -9.51
CA PHE A 90 -16.71 -26.92 -8.12
C PHE A 90 -15.34 -26.44 -7.61
N GLU A 91 -14.24 -26.96 -8.15
CA GLU A 91 -12.89 -26.57 -7.73
C GLU A 91 -12.59 -25.15 -8.17
N VAL A 92 -12.87 -24.83 -9.44
CA VAL A 92 -12.74 -23.48 -10.00
C VAL A 92 -13.65 -22.51 -9.27
N LYS A 93 -14.90 -22.90 -8.99
CA LYS A 93 -15.85 -22.06 -8.25
C LYS A 93 -15.36 -21.70 -6.84
N ASN A 94 -14.85 -22.69 -6.09
CA ASN A 94 -14.31 -22.46 -4.75
C ASN A 94 -13.03 -21.59 -4.79
N SER A 95 -12.19 -21.78 -5.82
CA SER A 95 -11.00 -20.98 -6.05
C SER A 95 -11.32 -19.51 -6.31
N ILE A 96 -12.36 -19.23 -7.12
CA ILE A 96 -12.86 -17.86 -7.37
C ILE A 96 -13.30 -17.20 -6.07
N PHE A 97 -14.15 -17.86 -5.28
CA PHE A 97 -14.65 -17.30 -4.01
C PHE A 97 -13.50 -16.94 -3.05
N THR A 98 -12.52 -17.84 -2.93
CA THR A 98 -11.34 -17.61 -2.08
C THR A 98 -10.54 -16.39 -2.55
N GLN A 99 -10.36 -16.26 -3.86
CA GLN A 99 -9.63 -15.12 -4.43
C GLN A 99 -10.39 -13.81 -4.37
N GLU A 100 -11.71 -13.80 -4.56
CA GLU A 100 -12.55 -12.61 -4.38
C GLU A 100 -12.46 -12.09 -2.95
N SER A 101 -12.54 -12.98 -1.96
CA SER A 101 -12.38 -12.62 -0.54
C SER A 101 -10.99 -12.00 -0.25
N MET A 102 -9.93 -12.58 -0.81
CA MET A 102 -8.58 -12.04 -0.67
C MET A 102 -8.40 -10.72 -1.41
N ARG A 103 -8.97 -10.57 -2.61
CA ARG A 103 -8.98 -9.32 -3.38
C ARG A 103 -9.66 -8.21 -2.60
N GLN A 104 -10.81 -8.51 -1.98
CA GLN A 104 -11.51 -7.56 -1.12
C GLN A 104 -10.64 -7.14 0.06
N SER A 105 -9.91 -8.09 0.66
CA SER A 105 -8.98 -7.80 1.76
C SER A 105 -7.85 -6.86 1.32
N ILE A 106 -7.29 -7.04 0.11
CA ILE A 106 -6.29 -6.12 -0.46
C ILE A 106 -6.93 -4.76 -0.78
N SER A 107 -8.14 -4.73 -1.34
CA SER A 107 -8.86 -3.49 -1.61
C SER A 107 -9.11 -2.68 -0.35
N ASN A 108 -9.44 -3.35 0.76
CA ASN A 108 -9.64 -2.70 2.06
C ASN A 108 -8.35 -2.08 2.62
N GLU A 109 -7.17 -2.49 2.13
CA GLU A 109 -5.90 -1.88 2.52
C GLU A 109 -5.81 -0.40 2.11
N ARG A 110 -6.59 0.06 1.12
CA ARG A 110 -6.69 1.48 0.78
C ARG A 110 -7.18 2.33 1.95
N PHE A 111 -8.17 1.84 2.70
CA PHE A 111 -8.67 2.54 3.89
C PHE A 111 -7.61 2.58 5.00
N VAL A 112 -6.87 1.49 5.18
CA VAL A 112 -5.74 1.46 6.12
C VAL A 112 -4.68 2.48 5.71
N GLU A 113 -4.40 2.55 4.42
CA GLU A 113 -3.43 3.47 3.85
C GLU A 113 -3.84 4.93 4.05
N GLU A 114 -5.11 5.28 3.81
CA GLU A 114 -5.67 6.61 4.08
C GLU A 114 -5.44 7.03 5.54
N ILE A 115 -5.77 6.15 6.50
CA ILE A 115 -5.57 6.42 7.94
C ILE A 115 -4.08 6.63 8.28
N VAL A 116 -3.18 5.84 7.68
CA VAL A 116 -1.73 5.97 7.92
C VAL A 116 -1.18 7.26 7.33
N ARG A 117 -1.63 7.65 6.13
CA ARG A 117 -1.28 8.93 5.50
C ARG A 117 -1.74 10.10 6.34
N GLU A 118 -2.98 10.09 6.79
CA GLU A 118 -3.53 11.17 7.59
C GLU A 118 -2.69 11.41 8.86
N ARG A 119 -2.35 10.35 9.59
CA ARG A 119 -1.54 10.45 10.82
C ARG A 119 -0.16 11.06 10.57
N THR A 120 0.54 10.58 9.54
CA THR A 120 1.88 11.07 9.19
C THR A 120 1.83 12.51 8.68
N LEU A 121 0.83 12.83 7.86
CA LEU A 121 0.61 14.17 7.32
C LEU A 121 0.24 15.19 8.40
N GLN A 122 -0.55 14.80 9.41
CA GLN A 122 -0.87 15.67 10.55
C GLN A 122 0.39 16.07 11.34
N VAL A 123 1.30 15.13 11.60
CA VAL A 123 2.58 15.43 12.27
C VAL A 123 3.42 16.36 11.41
N PHE A 124 3.47 16.10 10.10
CA PHE A 124 4.16 16.96 9.14
C PHE A 124 3.63 18.39 9.16
N LYS A 125 2.31 18.60 8.99
CA LYS A 125 1.67 19.92 9.02
C LYS A 125 1.94 20.70 10.30
N ASN A 126 1.95 20.03 11.44
CA ASN A 126 2.22 20.66 12.74
C ASN A 126 3.64 21.23 12.84
N LYS A 127 4.61 20.56 12.21
CA LYS A 127 6.03 20.90 12.22
C LYS A 127 6.44 21.82 11.08
N CYS A 128 5.82 21.64 9.91
CA CYS A 128 6.10 22.33 8.65
C CYS A 128 4.92 23.20 8.21
N ARG A 129 4.48 24.13 9.06
CA ARG A 129 3.22 24.89 8.89
C ARG A 129 3.13 25.75 7.61
N ALA A 130 4.27 26.21 7.10
CA ALA A 130 4.33 27.06 5.91
C ALA A 130 4.46 26.26 4.60
N PHE A 131 4.51 24.91 4.67
CA PHE A 131 4.69 24.05 3.52
C PHE A 131 3.33 23.66 2.91
N ASP A 132 3.20 23.75 1.58
CA ASP A 132 1.99 23.31 0.88
C ASP A 132 1.94 21.78 0.80
N THR A 133 0.84 21.19 1.26
CA THR A 133 0.64 19.74 1.26
C THR A 133 -0.53 19.30 0.37
N SER A 134 -1.11 20.20 -0.42
CA SER A 134 -2.30 19.92 -1.24
C SER A 134 -2.14 18.73 -2.19
N SER A 135 -0.91 18.39 -2.60
CA SER A 135 -0.65 17.23 -3.47
C SER A 135 -0.58 15.88 -2.75
N LEU A 136 -0.70 15.83 -1.42
CA LEU A 136 -0.72 14.59 -0.62
C LEU A 136 -2.06 14.35 0.10
N GLU A 137 -3.01 15.28 -0.05
CA GLU A 137 -4.40 15.16 0.41
C GLU A 137 -5.26 14.50 -0.68
#